data_AF-A0AA87LRR3-F1
#
_entry.id   AF-A0AA87LRR3-F1
#
_cell.length_a   1.000
_cell.length_b   1.000
_cell.length_c   1.000
_cell.angle_alpha   90.00
_cell.angle_beta   90.00
_cell.angle_gamma   90.00
#
_symmetry.space_group_name_H-M   'P 1'
#
loop_
_entity.id
_entity.type
_entity.pdbx_description
1 polymer ?
#
loop_
_entity_poly.entity_id
_entity_poly.type
_entity_poly.pdbx_seq_one_letter_code
_entity_poly.pdbx_strand_id
1 'polypeptide(L)'
;MSITINGQTSPATEFAWDGCHKIYLLDNGDADKNGKYGYMLSKDGEAGYKVLPVSELQRVWDQSCPLRFINNWALDKNYVPQCYEKPVTIEAR
;
A
#
# COMPACT_ATOMS: atom_id res chain seq x y z
N MET A 1 -1.73 15.92 0.79
CA MET A 1 -0.87 14.92 0.13
C MET A 1 -1.77 13.85 -0.45
N SER A 2 -1.47 13.40 -1.65
CA SER A 2 -2.21 12.41 -2.43
C SER A 2 -1.22 11.61 -3.28
N ILE A 3 -1.63 10.42 -3.71
CA ILE A 3 -0.82 9.59 -4.60
C ILE A 3 -1.61 9.19 -5.84
N THR A 4 -0.97 9.28 -7.00
CA THR A 4 -1.53 8.82 -8.27
C THR A 4 -0.79 7.57 -8.70
N ILE A 5 -1.52 6.49 -8.97
CA ILE A 5 -0.98 5.20 -9.41
C ILE A 5 -1.71 4.79 -10.68
N ASN A 6 -0.99 4.59 -11.79
CA ASN A 6 -1.59 4.27 -13.10
C ASN A 6 -2.74 5.23 -13.50
N GLY A 7 -2.60 6.51 -13.17
CA GLY A 7 -3.63 7.55 -13.41
C GLY A 7 -4.80 7.56 -12.42
N GLN A 8 -4.83 6.65 -11.44
CA GLN A 8 -5.84 6.61 -10.38
C GLN A 8 -5.34 7.34 -9.13
N THR A 9 -6.07 8.35 -8.67
CA THR A 9 -5.70 9.15 -7.49
C THR A 9 -6.30 8.57 -6.21
N SER A 10 -5.47 8.49 -5.16
CA SER A 10 -5.84 8.13 -3.80
C SER A 10 -5.49 9.27 -2.84
N PRO A 11 -6.34 9.58 -1.85
CA PRO A 11 -6.02 10.54 -0.79
C PRO A 11 -5.04 9.97 0.25
N ALA A 12 -4.55 8.73 0.08
CA ALA A 12 -3.64 8.11 1.02
C ALA A 12 -2.37 8.93 1.26
N THR A 13 -1.98 9.01 2.52
CA THR A 13 -0.71 9.61 2.98
C THR A 13 0.28 8.55 3.46
N GLU A 14 -0.21 7.36 3.79
CA GLU A 14 0.55 6.21 4.23
C GLU A 14 0.06 4.93 3.52
N PHE A 15 0.88 3.89 3.57
CA PHE A 15 0.53 2.54 3.09
C PHE A 15 1.07 1.48 4.06
N ALA A 16 0.40 0.33 4.10
CA ALA A 16 0.81 -0.85 4.84
C ALA A 16 1.51 -1.84 3.91
N TRP A 17 2.66 -2.36 4.33
CA TRP A 17 3.48 -3.30 3.56
C TRP A 17 3.86 -4.53 4.38
N ASP A 18 3.69 -5.72 3.81
CA ASP A 18 4.01 -7.00 4.48
C ASP A 18 5.51 -7.34 4.50
N GLY A 19 6.35 -6.52 3.87
CA GLY A 19 7.77 -6.81 3.72
C GLY A 19 8.11 -7.63 2.47
N CYS A 20 7.14 -7.96 1.61
CA CYS A 20 7.35 -8.83 0.46
C CYS A 20 6.63 -8.38 -0.82
N HIS A 21 5.30 -8.39 -0.85
CA HIS A 21 4.51 -8.15 -2.06
C HIS A 21 3.10 -7.59 -1.82
N LYS A 22 2.59 -7.57 -0.59
CA LYS A 22 1.28 -6.99 -0.27
C LYS A 22 1.47 -5.53 0.11
N ILE A 23 0.87 -4.64 -0.68
CA ILE A 23 0.91 -3.21 -0.45
C ILE A 23 -0.52 -2.68 -0.43
N TYR A 24 -0.88 -1.99 0.66
CA TYR A 24 -2.21 -1.46 0.88
C TYR A 24 -2.19 0.03 1.17
N LEU A 25 -2.80 0.85 0.33
CA LEU A 25 -2.99 2.28 0.60
C LEU A 25 -3.98 2.49 1.74
N LEU A 26 -3.67 3.43 2.63
CA LEU A 26 -4.52 3.82 3.75
C LEU A 26 -5.28 5.10 3.36
N ASP A 27 -6.44 4.93 2.74
CA ASP A 27 -7.13 5.99 1.99
C ASP A 27 -8.54 6.32 2.47
N ASN A 28 -9.06 5.60 3.47
CA ASN A 28 -10.45 5.72 3.89
C ASN A 28 -10.63 5.90 5.41
N GLY A 29 -9.70 6.60 6.05
CA GLY A 29 -9.71 6.73 7.51
C GLY A 29 -9.39 5.41 8.20
N ASP A 30 -8.51 4.61 7.58
CA ASP A 30 -7.92 3.37 8.11
C ASP A 30 -7.08 3.69 9.36
N ALA A 31 -7.77 4.10 10.43
CA ALA A 31 -7.21 4.58 11.69
C ALA A 31 -6.84 3.43 12.64
N ASP A 32 -7.15 2.19 12.26
CA ASP A 32 -6.80 0.97 12.98
C ASP A 32 -5.31 0.64 12.78
N LYS A 33 -4.45 1.58 13.22
CA LYS A 33 -3.06 1.32 13.59
C LYS A 33 -3.04 0.53 14.91
N ASN A 34 -3.77 -0.60 14.96
CA ASN A 34 -3.87 -1.47 16.13
C ASN A 34 -2.52 -2.10 16.51
N GLY A 35 -1.49 -1.96 15.67
CA GLY A 35 -0.12 -2.30 15.99
C GLY A 35 0.62 -1.17 16.72
N LYS A 36 1.16 -1.50 17.91
CA LYS A 36 2.18 -0.70 18.58
C LYS A 36 3.35 -0.46 17.60
N TYR A 37 3.89 0.76 17.54
CA TYR A 37 5.10 1.12 16.76
C TYR A 37 4.97 1.26 15.22
N GLY A 38 3.79 1.64 14.70
CA GLY A 38 3.66 1.96 13.26
C GLY A 38 3.42 0.73 12.38
N TYR A 39 2.64 -0.22 12.88
CA TYR A 39 2.21 -1.41 12.15
C TYR A 39 0.69 -1.46 12.05
N MET A 40 0.19 -1.96 10.91
CA MET A 40 -1.19 -2.43 10.79
C MET A 40 -1.24 -3.93 11.05
N LEU A 41 -2.27 -4.40 11.73
CA LEU A 41 -2.51 -5.82 11.94
C LEU A 41 -3.61 -6.28 11.00
N SER A 42 -3.50 -7.51 10.47
CA SER A 42 -4.65 -8.17 9.85
C SER A 42 -5.81 -8.30 10.87
N LYS A 43 -7.03 -8.52 10.39
CA LYS A 43 -8.22 -8.69 11.26
C LYS A 43 -8.03 -9.76 12.33
N ASP A 44 -7.22 -10.78 12.05
CA ASP A 44 -6.94 -11.88 12.97
C ASP A 44 -5.67 -11.65 13.83
N GLY A 45 -5.00 -10.50 13.69
CA GLY A 45 -3.81 -10.13 14.47
C GLY A 45 -2.51 -10.82 14.07
N GLU A 46 -2.54 -11.75 13.11
CA GLU A 46 -1.40 -12.62 12.77
C GLU A 46 -0.34 -11.97 11.87
N ALA A 47 -0.72 -11.00 11.02
CA ALA A 47 0.19 -10.35 10.08
C ALA A 47 0.39 -8.88 10.43
N GLY A 48 1.63 -8.52 10.81
CA GLY A 48 2.06 -7.14 11.00
C GLY A 48 2.58 -6.53 9.71
N TYR A 49 1.87 -5.53 9.20
CA TYR A 49 2.26 -4.73 8.04
C TYR A 49 2.96 -3.46 8.52
N LYS A 50 4.16 -3.19 8.01
CA LYS A 50 4.86 -1.94 8.31
C LYS A 50 4.12 -0.78 7.63
N VAL A 51 3.81 0.27 8.39
CA VAL A 51 3.23 1.50 7.85
C VAL A 51 4.34 2.44 7.41
N LEU A 52 4.28 2.91 6.18
CA LEU A 52 5.27 3.78 5.54
C LEU A 52 4.55 4.96 4.86
N PRO A 53 5.19 6.14 4.77
CA PRO A 53 4.61 7.28 4.04
C PRO A 53 4.60 6.99 2.53
N VAL A 54 3.61 7.52 1.80
CA VAL A 54 3.48 7.30 0.33
C VAL A 54 4.69 7.78 -0.48
N SER A 55 5.52 8.67 0.06
CA SER A 55 6.81 9.05 -0.54
C SER A 55 7.78 7.87 -0.73
N GLU A 56 7.65 6.82 0.08
CA GLU A 56 8.46 5.61 0.01
C GLU A 56 7.89 4.55 -0.96
N LEU A 57 6.70 4.78 -1.52
CA LEU A 57 5.95 3.75 -2.24
C LEU A 57 6.71 3.25 -3.48
N GLN A 58 7.33 4.15 -4.25
CA GLN A 58 8.14 3.78 -5.40
C GLN A 58 9.29 2.85 -5.01
N ARG A 59 10.03 3.19 -3.94
CA ARG A 59 11.14 2.37 -3.44
C ARG A 59 10.67 1.00 -2.98
N VAL A 60 9.54 0.92 -2.27
CA VAL A 60 8.97 -0.36 -1.82
C VAL A 60 8.47 -1.20 -2.98
N TRP A 61 7.84 -0.58 -3.98
CA TRP A 61 7.41 -1.25 -5.20
C TRP A 61 8.59 -1.93 -5.91
N ASP A 62 9.70 -1.22 -6.07
CA ASP A 62 10.90 -1.73 -6.75
C ASP A 62 11.60 -2.86 -5.97
N GLN A 63 11.51 -2.84 -4.64
CA GLN A 63 12.08 -3.89 -3.76
C GLN A 63 11.15 -5.09 -3.55
N SER A 64 9.87 -4.94 -3.83
CA SER A 64 8.88 -5.99 -3.61
C SER A 64 8.97 -7.09 -4.68
N CYS A 65 8.69 -8.32 -4.29
CA CYS A 65 8.72 -9.48 -5.18
C CYS A 65 7.74 -9.32 -6.37
N PRO A 66 7.93 -10.02 -7.50
CA PRO A 66 7.09 -9.88 -8.70
C PRO A 66 5.59 -10.12 -8.48
N LEU A 67 5.21 -10.84 -7.42
CA LEU A 67 3.82 -11.05 -7.01
C LEU A 67 3.18 -9.81 -6.36
N ARG A 68 3.86 -8.67 -6.40
CA ARG A 68 3.40 -7.42 -5.83
C ARG A 68 2.14 -6.88 -6.48
N PHE A 69 1.32 -6.24 -5.65
CA PHE A 69 0.10 -5.56 -6.06
C PHE A 69 -0.11 -4.35 -5.16
N ILE A 70 -0.98 -3.44 -5.59
CA ILE A 70 -1.38 -2.27 -4.80
C ILE A 70 -2.90 -2.21 -4.78
N ASN A 71 -3.48 -2.44 -3.60
CA ASN A 71 -4.90 -2.21 -3.31
C ASN A 71 -5.02 -1.13 -2.23
N ASN A 72 -6.22 -0.71 -1.90
CA ASN A 72 -6.44 -0.07 -0.60
C ASN A 72 -6.72 -1.11 0.49
N TRP A 73 -6.61 -0.69 1.74
CA TRP A 73 -6.80 -1.56 2.90
C TRP A 73 -8.22 -2.17 2.98
N ALA A 74 -9.24 -1.41 2.56
CA ALA A 74 -10.62 -1.90 2.49
C ALA A 74 -10.86 -2.97 1.40
N LEU A 75 -9.89 -3.18 0.49
CA LEU A 75 -9.96 -4.12 -0.63
C LEU A 75 -11.07 -3.83 -1.65
N ASP A 76 -11.60 -2.61 -1.69
CA ASP A 76 -12.62 -2.19 -2.66
C ASP A 76 -12.02 -1.42 -3.86
N LYS A 77 -10.74 -1.02 -3.80
CA LYS A 77 -10.00 -0.40 -4.90
C LYS A 77 -8.72 -1.18 -5.22
N ASN A 78 -8.50 -1.36 -6.52
CA ASN A 78 -7.31 -2.00 -7.08
C ASN A 78 -6.58 -1.04 -8.00
N TYR A 79 -5.37 -0.64 -7.61
CA TYR A 79 -4.52 0.30 -8.34
C TYR A 79 -3.55 -0.43 -9.27
N VAL A 80 -3.01 -1.55 -8.79
CA VAL A 80 -2.16 -2.45 -9.55
C VAL A 80 -2.51 -3.88 -9.19
N PRO A 81 -3.01 -4.69 -10.14
CA PRO A 81 -3.35 -6.09 -9.87
C PRO A 81 -2.08 -6.93 -9.67
N GLN A 82 -2.23 -8.11 -9.07
CA GLN A 82 -1.14 -9.07 -8.97
C GLN A 82 -0.69 -9.54 -10.35
N CYS A 83 0.61 -9.78 -10.51
CA CYS A 83 1.23 -10.18 -11.79
C CYS A 83 1.07 -9.13 -12.91
N TYR A 84 0.97 -7.85 -12.56
CA TYR A 84 0.89 -6.79 -13.55
C TYR A 84 2.20 -6.63 -14.33
N GLU A 85 2.17 -6.94 -15.63
CA GLU A 85 3.36 -6.97 -16.49
C GLU A 85 3.74 -5.62 -17.09
N LYS A 86 2.83 -4.64 -17.05
CA LYS A 86 3.08 -3.31 -17.62
C LYS A 86 3.83 -2.43 -16.62
N PRO A 87 4.61 -1.45 -17.12
CA PRO A 87 5.19 -0.41 -16.28
C PRO A 87 4.11 0.26 -15.42
N VAL A 88 4.41 0.46 -14.14
CA VAL A 88 3.54 1.16 -13.20
C VAL A 88 4.06 2.57 -13.02
N THR A 89 3.16 3.55 -13.05
CA THR A 89 3.49 4.94 -12.72
C THR A 89 3.03 5.25 -11.29
N ILE A 90 3.91 5.86 -10.50
CA ILE A 90 3.63 6.26 -9.11
C ILE A 90 4.08 7.70 -8.92
N GLU A 91 3.14 8.58 -8.55
CA GLU A 91 3.39 10.00 -8.33
C GLU A 91 2.80 10.44 -6.98
N ALA A 92 3.65 10.75 -6.00
CA ALA A 92 3.24 11.34 -4.73
C ALA A 92 3.27 12.88 -4.82
N ARG A 93 2.18 13.56 -4.44
CA ARG A 93 2.04 15.02 -4.47
C ARG A 93 1.47 15.57 -3.16
#